data_AF-A0A2D4N4D4-F1
#
_entry.id   AF-A0A2D4N4D4-F1
#
_cell.length_a   1.000
_cell.length_b   1.000
_cell.length_c   1.000
_cell.angle_alpha   90.00
_cell.angle_beta   90.00
_cell.angle_gamma   90.00
#
_symmetry.space_group_name_H-M   'P 1'
#
loop_
_entity.id
_entity.type
_entity.pdbx_description
1 polymer ?
#
loop_
_entity_poly.entity_id
_entity_poly.type
_entity_poly.pdbx_seq_one_letter_code
_entity_poly.pdbx_strand_id
1 'polypeptide(L)'
;TEQAEEKMEEEEAMLEKYRQERQEEMFPDEVDTPRDVPARIRFQKFRGLKSFRTSPWDPKENLPRDYAQIFQFQDFSRTKKHVFRQLEKEETDGAQVGWYVTVHLCNVPVSVLESFEQKQEPLAWRERRKWTSGSS
;
A
#
# COMPACT_ATOMS: atom_id res chain seq x y z
N THR A 1 19.58 -25.39 -21.05
CA THR A 1 19.50 -26.20 -19.82
C THR A 1 19.11 -25.33 -18.63
N GLU A 2 19.55 -24.08 -18.53
CA GLU A 2 19.08 -23.13 -17.50
C GLU A 2 17.59 -22.76 -17.59
N GLN A 3 17.04 -22.56 -18.81
CA GLN A 3 15.62 -22.27 -19.02
C GLN A 3 14.65 -23.40 -18.62
N ALA A 4 15.16 -24.64 -18.52
CA ALA A 4 14.36 -25.77 -18.06
C ALA A 4 14.39 -25.87 -16.52
N GLU A 5 15.51 -25.51 -15.90
CA GLU A 5 15.67 -25.43 -14.44
C GLU A 5 14.83 -24.29 -13.87
N GLU A 6 14.87 -23.10 -14.46
CA GLU A 6 14.04 -21.95 -14.03
C GLU A 6 12.54 -22.26 -14.10
N LYS A 7 12.09 -22.92 -15.17
CA LYS A 7 10.70 -23.36 -15.31
C LYS A 7 10.30 -24.41 -14.27
N MET A 8 11.19 -25.35 -13.92
CA MET A 8 10.90 -26.30 -12.85
C MET A 8 10.82 -25.60 -11.49
N GLU A 9 11.73 -24.67 -11.18
CA GLU A 9 11.70 -23.92 -9.93
C GLU A 9 10.41 -23.08 -9.80
N GLU A 10 9.98 -22.45 -10.89
CA GLU A 10 8.71 -21.72 -10.95
C GLU A 10 7.50 -22.65 -10.74
N GLU A 11 7.48 -23.82 -11.38
CA GLU A 11 6.42 -24.83 -11.22
C GLU A 11 6.38 -25.38 -9.78
N GLU A 12 7.53 -25.66 -9.17
CA GLU A 12 7.63 -26.10 -7.77
C GLU A 12 7.15 -25.02 -6.81
N ALA A 13 7.54 -23.76 -7.01
CA ALA A 13 7.08 -22.64 -6.20
C ALA A 13 5.56 -22.42 -6.33
N MET A 14 5.02 -22.57 -7.54
CA MET A 14 3.57 -22.50 -7.77
C MET A 14 2.81 -23.64 -7.08
N LEU A 15 3.35 -24.85 -7.13
CA LEU A 15 2.75 -26.01 -6.47
C LEU A 15 2.80 -25.87 -4.94
N GLU A 16 3.88 -25.32 -4.40
CA GLU A 16 4.02 -25.08 -2.96
C GLU A 16 3.07 -23.99 -2.47
N LYS A 17 2.89 -22.89 -3.22
CA LYS A 17 1.86 -21.88 -2.93
C LYS A 17 0.47 -22.50 -2.90
N TYR A 18 0.13 -23.32 -3.90
CA TYR A 18 -1.18 -23.98 -3.94
C TYR A 18 -1.40 -24.92 -2.75
N ARG A 19 -0.35 -25.63 -2.29
CA ARG A 19 -0.42 -26.46 -1.07
C ARG A 19 -0.64 -25.60 0.17
N GLN A 20 0.04 -24.46 0.28
CA GLN A 20 -0.10 -23.54 1.40
C GLN A 20 -1.51 -22.94 1.47
N GLU A 21 -2.04 -22.46 0.34
CA GLU A 21 -3.42 -21.93 0.27
C GLU A 21 -4.47 -22.94 0.75
N ARG A 22 -4.32 -24.22 0.36
CA ARG A 22 -5.20 -25.29 0.82
C ARG A 22 -5.07 -25.57 2.32
N GLN A 23 -3.87 -25.45 2.87
CA GLN A 23 -3.64 -25.61 4.32
C GLN A 23 -4.23 -24.44 5.10
N GLU A 24 -4.05 -23.20 4.64
CA GLU A 24 -4.63 -21.99 5.25
C GLU A 24 -6.16 -22.02 5.24
N GLU A 25 -6.78 -22.57 4.18
CA GLU A 25 -8.22 -22.77 4.11
C GLU A 25 -8.72 -23.82 5.11
N MET A 26 -7.98 -24.93 5.28
CA MET A 26 -8.37 -26.02 6.18
C MET A 26 -8.12 -25.69 7.66
N PHE A 27 -7.03 -24.97 7.95
CA PHE A 27 -6.55 -24.69 9.31
C PHE A 27 -6.18 -23.20 9.43
N PRO A 28 -7.19 -22.31 9.52
CA PRO A 28 -6.94 -20.89 9.65
C PRO A 28 -6.17 -20.60 10.95
N ASP A 29 -5.08 -19.86 10.84
CA ASP A 29 -4.21 -19.41 11.93
C ASP A 29 -3.42 -20.51 12.68
N GLU A 30 -3.45 -21.77 12.23
CA GLU A 30 -2.59 -22.83 12.82
C GLU A 30 -1.16 -22.72 12.29
N VAL A 31 -0.20 -22.65 13.21
CA VAL A 31 1.23 -22.63 12.89
C VAL A 31 1.98 -23.60 13.79
N ASP A 32 2.83 -24.43 13.18
CA ASP A 32 3.66 -25.36 13.93
C ASP A 32 4.70 -24.61 14.78
N THR A 33 4.81 -25.01 16.05
CA THR A 33 5.83 -24.47 16.94
C THR A 33 7.21 -24.99 16.54
N PRO A 34 8.20 -24.12 16.26
CA PRO A 34 9.54 -24.55 15.92
C PRO A 34 10.17 -25.35 17.07
N ARG A 35 10.86 -26.46 16.74
CA ARG A 35 11.45 -27.37 17.73
C ARG A 35 12.81 -26.89 18.26
N ASP A 36 13.48 -26.07 17.46
CA ASP A 36 14.81 -25.50 17.71
C ASP A 36 14.77 -24.26 18.60
N VAL A 37 13.70 -23.45 18.51
CA VAL A 37 13.55 -22.21 19.27
C VAL A 37 12.41 -22.34 20.29
N PRO A 38 12.64 -22.00 21.58
CA PRO A 38 11.56 -21.97 22.56
C PRO A 38 10.41 -21.06 22.11
N ALA A 39 9.17 -21.54 22.24
CA ALA A 39 7.97 -20.79 21.81
C ALA A 39 7.90 -19.37 22.37
N ARG A 40 8.34 -19.14 23.63
CA ARG A 40 8.39 -17.80 24.24
C ARG A 40 9.27 -16.80 23.49
N ILE A 41 10.32 -17.27 22.82
CA ILE A 41 11.25 -16.44 22.04
C ILE A 41 10.67 -16.24 20.64
N ARG A 42 10.20 -17.32 20.01
CA ARG A 42 9.58 -17.25 18.67
C ARG A 42 8.40 -16.28 18.63
N PHE A 43 7.54 -16.32 19.66
CA PHE A 43 6.30 -15.54 19.75
C PHE A 43 6.41 -14.36 20.73
N GLN A 44 7.61 -13.83 20.98
CA GLN A 44 7.85 -12.77 21.97
C GLN A 44 7.02 -11.49 21.73
N LYS A 45 6.69 -11.17 20.47
CA LYS A 45 5.90 -9.97 20.10
C LYS A 45 4.39 -10.21 20.13
N PHE A 46 3.95 -11.45 20.33
CA PHE A 46 2.53 -11.81 20.32
C PHE A 46 1.93 -11.64 21.72
N ARG A 47 0.63 -11.30 21.77
CA ARG A 47 -0.11 -11.16 23.03
C ARG A 47 -1.41 -11.95 22.99
N GLY A 48 -1.68 -12.67 24.08
CA GLY A 48 -2.96 -13.35 24.26
C GLY A 48 -4.05 -12.36 24.64
N LEU A 49 -5.11 -12.29 23.84
CA LEU A 49 -6.29 -11.50 24.16
C LEU A 49 -7.41 -12.42 24.65
N LYS A 50 -8.15 -11.99 25.67
CA LYS A 50 -9.34 -12.72 26.15
C LYS A 50 -10.48 -12.73 25.12
N SER A 51 -10.59 -11.65 24.36
CA SER A 51 -11.61 -11.46 23.32
C SER A 51 -11.09 -10.42 22.32
N PHE A 52 -11.09 -10.76 21.04
CA PHE A 52 -10.72 -9.83 19.97
C PHE A 52 -11.64 -8.60 19.89
N ARG A 53 -12.89 -8.70 20.36
CA ARG A 53 -13.88 -7.62 20.26
C ARG A 53 -13.82 -6.62 21.40
N THR A 54 -13.48 -7.08 22.60
CA THR A 54 -13.66 -6.29 23.83
C THR A 54 -12.37 -6.01 24.56
N SER A 55 -11.30 -6.76 24.28
CA SER A 55 -10.01 -6.46 24.88
C SER A 55 -9.46 -5.18 24.27
N PRO A 56 -8.95 -4.23 25.09
CA PRO A 56 -8.35 -3.02 24.57
C PRO A 56 -7.07 -3.35 23.79
N TRP A 57 -6.89 -2.68 22.66
CA TRP A 57 -5.67 -2.72 21.84
C TRP A 57 -5.26 -1.27 21.55
N ASP A 58 -4.14 -0.80 22.09
CA ASP A 58 -3.65 0.56 21.81
C ASP A 58 -3.17 0.69 20.35
N PRO A 59 -3.77 1.55 19.51
CA PRO A 59 -3.37 1.73 18.12
C PRO A 59 -1.99 2.38 17.94
N LYS A 60 -1.45 3.03 18.99
CA LYS A 60 -0.16 3.74 18.93
C LYS A 60 1.00 2.94 19.53
N GLU A 61 0.74 1.70 19.91
CA GLU A 61 1.75 0.81 20.47
C GLU A 61 2.58 0.15 19.36
N ASN A 62 3.91 0.07 19.56
CA ASN A 62 4.84 -0.66 18.66
C ASN A 62 4.77 -0.25 17.17
N LEU A 63 4.52 1.02 16.87
CA LEU A 63 4.46 1.51 15.48
C LEU A 63 5.83 1.47 14.79
N PRO A 64 5.91 1.00 13.53
CA PRO A 64 7.14 1.09 12.73
C PRO A 64 7.58 2.55 12.52
N ARG A 65 8.87 2.76 12.28
CA ARG A 65 9.43 4.11 12.01
C ARG A 65 8.77 4.78 10.81
N ASP A 66 8.40 4.01 9.79
CA ASP A 66 7.77 4.53 8.58
C ASP A 66 6.37 5.10 8.84
N TYR A 67 5.72 4.72 9.94
CA TYR A 67 4.46 5.32 10.37
C TYR A 67 4.62 6.81 10.76
N ALA A 68 5.84 7.26 11.08
CA ALA A 68 6.11 8.69 11.30
C ALA A 68 6.14 9.50 10.00
N GLN A 69 6.28 8.84 8.84
CA GLN A 69 6.37 9.51 7.53
C GLN A 69 5.00 9.75 6.90
N ILE A 70 3.97 9.05 7.37
CA ILE A 70 2.60 9.15 6.86
C ILE A 70 1.80 10.19 7.65
N PHE A 71 0.81 10.77 6.99
CA PHE A 71 -0.02 11.81 7.60
C PHE A 71 -1.24 11.22 8.30
N GLN A 72 -1.47 11.60 9.56
CA GLN A 72 -2.66 11.23 10.33
C GLN A 72 -3.69 12.37 10.30
N PHE A 73 -4.89 12.09 9.83
CA PHE A 73 -6.02 13.01 9.95
C PHE A 73 -6.61 12.95 11.36
N GLN A 74 -6.86 14.11 11.96
CA GLN A 74 -7.61 14.18 13.23
C GLN A 74 -9.08 13.80 13.03
N ASP A 75 -9.68 14.30 11.96
CA ASP A 75 -11.06 13.97 11.55
C ASP A 75 -11.12 14.00 10.02
N PHE A 76 -11.01 12.81 9.43
CA PHE A 76 -11.03 12.66 7.98
C PHE A 76 -12.33 13.16 7.35
N SER A 77 -13.47 12.90 8.00
CA SER A 77 -14.79 13.29 7.50
C SER A 77 -14.95 14.81 7.45
N ARG A 78 -14.47 15.50 8.49
CA ARG A 78 -14.50 16.97 8.56
C ARG A 78 -13.54 17.59 7.56
N THR A 79 -12.30 17.11 7.47
CA THR A 79 -11.32 17.62 6.50
C THR A 79 -11.82 17.43 5.07
N LYS A 80 -12.39 16.26 4.74
CA LYS A 80 -12.99 15.99 3.44
C LYS A 80 -14.08 17.03 3.10
N LYS A 81 -15.09 17.18 3.98
CA LYS A 81 -16.19 18.14 3.76
C LYS A 81 -15.70 19.58 3.60
N HIS A 82 -14.66 19.97 4.33
CA HIS A 82 -14.08 21.30 4.22
C HIS A 82 -13.45 21.54 2.85
N VAL A 83 -12.60 20.62 2.38
CA VAL A 83 -11.94 20.71 1.07
C VAL A 83 -12.96 20.76 -0.06
N PHE A 84 -13.98 19.89 -0.04
CA PHE A 84 -15.04 19.92 -1.07
C PHE A 84 -15.78 21.25 -1.10
N ARG A 85 -16.13 21.82 0.06
CA ARG A 85 -16.80 23.12 0.14
C ARG A 85 -15.91 24.27 -0.37
N GLN A 86 -14.60 24.21 -0.15
CA GLN A 86 -13.67 25.22 -0.67
C GLN A 86 -13.64 25.17 -2.20
N LEU A 87 -13.52 23.97 -2.79
CA LEU A 87 -13.55 23.78 -4.23
C LEU A 87 -14.85 24.24 -4.90
N GLU A 88 -15.99 24.11 -4.22
CA GLU A 88 -17.29 24.59 -4.72
C GLU A 88 -17.43 26.13 -4.66
N LYS A 89 -16.74 26.79 -3.73
CA LYS A 89 -16.88 28.22 -3.47
C LYS A 89 -15.84 29.08 -4.18
N GLU A 90 -14.65 28.53 -4.39
CA GLU A 90 -13.63 29.19 -5.19
C GLU A 90 -14.00 29.04 -6.66
N GLU A 91 -14.52 30.11 -7.27
CA GLU A 91 -14.43 30.27 -8.72
C GLU A 91 -12.94 30.30 -9.06
N THR A 92 -12.42 29.17 -9.52
CA THR A 92 -10.98 29.03 -9.79
C THR A 92 -10.58 29.99 -10.90
N ASP A 93 -9.74 30.97 -10.58
CA ASP A 93 -9.09 31.85 -11.55
C ASP A 93 -7.99 31.05 -12.27
N GLY A 94 -8.42 30.21 -13.21
CA GLY A 94 -7.58 29.23 -13.88
C GLY A 94 -8.20 28.74 -15.19
N ALA A 95 -7.49 27.86 -15.88
CA ALA A 95 -7.98 27.28 -17.13
C ALA A 95 -9.27 26.50 -16.90
N GLN A 96 -10.32 26.88 -17.62
CA GLN A 96 -11.62 26.21 -17.53
C GLN A 96 -11.64 24.92 -18.36
N VAL A 97 -12.59 24.05 -18.03
CA VAL A 97 -12.81 22.81 -18.76
C VAL A 97 -13.10 23.11 -20.23
N GLY A 98 -12.41 22.42 -21.14
CA GLY A 98 -12.56 22.57 -22.59
C GLY A 98 -11.58 23.55 -23.24
N TRP A 99 -10.74 24.25 -22.47
CA TRP A 99 -9.70 25.10 -23.03
C TRP A 99 -8.51 24.27 -23.54
N TYR A 100 -7.98 24.65 -24.71
CA TYR A 100 -6.69 24.14 -25.17
C TYR A 100 -5.56 24.99 -24.60
N VAL A 101 -4.72 24.39 -23.75
CA VAL A 101 -3.66 25.10 -23.02
C VAL A 101 -2.31 24.43 -23.24
N THR A 102 -1.24 25.23 -23.18
CA THR A 102 0.15 24.74 -23.16
C THR A 102 0.73 24.96 -21.77
N VAL A 103 1.23 23.89 -21.15
CA VAL A 103 1.78 23.94 -19.79
C VAL A 103 3.30 23.90 -19.84
N HIS A 104 3.97 24.92 -19.29
CA HIS A 104 5.43 24.96 -19.16
C HIS A 104 5.82 24.41 -17.79
N LEU A 105 6.45 23.23 -17.76
CA LEU A 105 6.90 22.57 -16.54
C LEU A 105 8.41 22.75 -16.34
N CYS A 106 8.82 23.09 -15.12
CA CYS A 106 10.23 23.18 -14.75
C CYS A 106 10.76 21.83 -14.22
N ASN A 107 12.05 21.55 -14.43
CA ASN A 107 12.78 20.38 -13.89
C ASN A 107 12.21 19.01 -14.31
N VAL A 108 11.84 18.87 -15.58
CA VAL A 108 11.39 17.58 -16.13
C VAL A 108 12.60 16.71 -16.50
N PRO A 109 12.71 15.45 -16.01
CA PRO A 109 13.77 14.54 -16.41
C PRO A 109 13.71 14.20 -17.91
N VAL A 110 14.87 14.10 -18.56
CA VAL A 110 14.98 13.79 -20.01
C VAL A 110 14.35 12.44 -20.36
N SER A 111 14.38 11.47 -19.44
CA SER A 111 13.76 10.17 -19.61
C SER A 111 12.25 10.23 -19.89
N VAL A 112 11.57 11.28 -19.44
CA VAL A 112 10.14 11.49 -19.73
C VAL A 112 9.94 11.76 -21.22
N LEU A 113 10.82 12.58 -21.82
CA LEU A 113 10.76 12.90 -23.25
C LEU A 113 11.07 11.67 -24.11
N GLU A 114 12.13 10.93 -23.76
CA GLU A 114 12.54 9.72 -24.48
C GLU A 114 11.46 8.64 -24.48
N SER A 115 10.76 8.47 -23.35
CA SER A 115 9.67 7.49 -23.23
C SER A 115 8.46 7.84 -24.10
N PHE A 116 8.16 9.14 -24.24
CA PHE A 116 7.09 9.63 -25.10
C PHE A 116 7.40 9.39 -26.59
N GLU A 117 8.63 9.67 -27.01
CA GLU A 117 9.07 9.49 -28.41
C GLU A 117 9.16 8.01 -28.82
N GLN A 118 9.64 7.14 -27.93
CA GLN A 118 9.88 5.73 -28.25
C GLN A 118 8.62 4.85 -28.17
N LYS A 119 7.69 5.15 -27.26
CA LYS A 119 6.55 4.24 -26.96
C LYS A 119 5.17 4.82 -27.27
N GLN A 120 5.08 6.12 -27.64
CA GLN A 120 3.80 6.84 -27.72
C GLN A 120 2.91 6.62 -26.48
N GLU A 121 3.51 6.43 -25.30
CA GLU A 121 2.74 6.29 -24.07
C GLU A 121 2.10 7.65 -23.71
N PRO A 122 0.81 7.70 -23.37
CA PRO A 122 0.13 8.96 -23.07
C PRO A 122 0.70 9.57 -21.79
N LEU A 123 1.16 10.83 -21.89
CA LEU A 123 1.62 11.61 -20.75
C LEU A 123 0.41 12.14 -19.96
N ALA A 124 -0.10 11.31 -19.05
CA ALA A 124 -1.09 11.72 -18.05
C ALA A 124 -0.44 11.81 -16.67
N TRP A 125 -0.70 12.89 -15.95
CA TRP A 125 -0.24 13.03 -14.57
C TRP A 125 -0.87 11.93 -13.69
N ARG A 126 -0.03 11.09 -13.09
CA ARG A 126 -0.47 10.13 -12.07
C ARG A 126 -0.41 10.83 -10.71
N GLU A 127 -1.55 10.96 -10.05
CA GLU A 127 -1.67 11.66 -8.78
C GLU A 127 -0.62 11.20 -7.75
N ARG A 128 0.09 12.15 -7.15
CA ARG A 128 1.03 11.87 -6.07
C ARG A 128 0.24 11.58 -4.80
N ARG A 129 -0.13 10.29 -4.64
CA ARG A 129 -0.79 9.80 -3.43
C ARG A 129 0.11 10.07 -2.22
N LYS A 130 -0.40 10.77 -1.22
CA LYS A 130 0.19 10.73 0.12
C LYS A 130 -0.07 9.34 0.68
N TRP A 131 0.95 8.70 1.23
CA TRP A 131 0.76 7.50 2.03
C TRP A 131 0.01 7.89 3.31
N THR A 132 -1.15 7.28 3.54
CA THR A 132 -2.00 7.54 4.71
C THR A 132 -2.26 6.23 5.42
N SER A 133 -2.07 6.19 6.74
CA SER A 133 -2.59 5.09 7.56
C SER A 133 -4.09 5.28 7.72
N GLY A 134 -4.87 4.39 7.10
CA GLY A 134 -6.26 4.20 7.45
C GLY A 134 -6.36 3.24 8.63
N SER A 135 -6.86 3.71 9.77
CA SER A 135 -7.40 2.83 10.80
C SER A 135 -8.90 3.14 10.87
N SER A 136 -9.71 2.16 10.47
CA SER A 136 -11.16 2.13 10.71
C SER A 136 -11.47 1.79 12.16
#